data_AF-A0A973G4P5-F1
#
_entry.id   AF-A0A973G4P5-F1
#
_cell.length_a   1.000
_cell.length_b   1.000
_cell.length_c   1.000
_cell.angle_alpha   90.00
_cell.angle_beta   90.00
_cell.angle_gamma   90.00
#
_symmetry.space_group_name_H-M   'P 1'
#
loop_
_entity.id
_entity.type
_entity.pdbx_description
1 polymer ?
#
loop_
_entity_poly.entity_id
_entity_poly.type
_entity_poly.pdbx_seq_one_letter_code
_entity_poly.pdbx_strand_id
1 'polypeptide(L)'
;MKAGRLAIAGSFCWNSACPDYGKVDHRNIVRYGRTSKGTQRLKCKTCGRVFVGNKGTIFYGLHHSPKEILECLAMLAERNSLAAIHRVKGIKEETVVDWLRKAAAHVEEIEALLLANHHLTRVQLDAMWTYVGHKGEKAAIPRRPIEAHSGEAPQ
;
A
#
# COMPACT_ATOMS: atom_id res chain seq x y z
N MET A 1 20.65 13.68 -0.38
CA MET A 1 19.16 13.59 -0.44
C MET A 1 18.65 14.03 0.93
N LYS A 2 17.68 14.95 1.03
CA LYS A 2 17.06 15.25 2.33
C LYS A 2 16.34 13.98 2.79
N ALA A 3 16.75 13.42 3.92
CA ALA A 3 16.22 12.17 4.46
C ALA A 3 14.69 12.24 4.58
N GLY A 4 13.98 11.28 3.98
CA GLY A 4 12.55 11.04 4.23
C GLY A 4 11.52 11.54 3.21
N ARG A 5 11.91 12.13 2.07
CA ARG A 5 10.92 12.51 1.02
C ARG A 5 10.93 11.52 -0.14
N LEU A 6 9.85 10.76 -0.28
CA LEU A 6 9.58 9.92 -1.45
C LEU A 6 9.35 10.78 -2.70
N ALA A 7 9.81 10.31 -3.85
CA ALA A 7 9.63 11.01 -5.12
C ALA A 7 8.16 10.96 -5.57
N ILE A 8 7.65 12.08 -6.09
CA ILE A 8 6.28 12.13 -6.63
C ILE A 8 6.26 11.46 -8.00
N ALA A 9 5.28 10.59 -8.26
CA ALA A 9 5.10 9.97 -9.56
C ALA A 9 5.00 11.02 -10.67
N GLY A 10 5.77 10.81 -11.74
CA GLY A 10 5.85 11.74 -12.87
C GLY A 10 6.80 12.93 -12.69
N SER A 11 7.49 13.06 -11.55
CA SER A 11 8.51 14.12 -11.35
C SER A 11 9.88 13.80 -11.97
N PHE A 12 10.11 12.55 -12.39
CA PHE A 12 11.39 12.07 -12.92
C PHE A 12 11.21 11.18 -14.16
N CYS A 13 12.31 10.88 -14.84
CA CYS A 13 12.31 10.04 -16.04
C CYS A 13 12.29 8.54 -15.69
N TRP A 14 11.39 7.78 -16.31
CA TRP A 14 11.27 6.32 -16.15
C TRP A 14 12.11 5.48 -17.12
N ASN A 15 12.95 6.12 -17.95
CA ASN A 15 13.79 5.43 -18.92
C ASN A 15 15.17 5.17 -18.32
N SER A 16 15.52 3.92 -18.01
CA SER A 16 16.81 3.55 -17.42
C SER A 16 18.03 3.90 -18.29
N ALA A 17 17.84 3.99 -19.62
CA ALA A 17 18.89 4.43 -20.55
C ALA A 17 19.04 5.96 -20.66
N CYS A 18 18.21 6.74 -19.95
CA CYS A 18 18.29 8.20 -19.96
C CYS A 18 19.37 8.69 -18.99
N PRO A 19 20.21 9.67 -19.37
CA PRO A 19 21.14 10.31 -18.44
C PRO A 19 20.47 10.97 -17.23
N ASP A 20 19.18 11.31 -17.36
CA ASP A 20 18.36 11.90 -16.30
C ASP A 20 17.33 10.92 -15.71
N TYR A 21 17.61 9.62 -15.80
CA TYR A 21 16.83 8.59 -15.13
C TYR A 21 16.78 8.83 -13.61
N GLY A 22 15.59 8.74 -13.00
CA GLY A 22 15.41 8.84 -11.55
C GLY A 22 15.74 10.20 -10.91
N LYS A 23 16.28 11.18 -11.64
CA LYS A 23 16.61 12.51 -11.10
C LYS A 23 15.35 13.34 -10.88
N VAL A 24 15.10 13.71 -9.63
CA VAL A 24 14.02 14.63 -9.22
C VAL A 24 14.50 16.08 -9.33
N ASP A 25 13.58 17.04 -9.50
CA ASP A 25 13.85 18.48 -9.63
C ASP A 25 14.77 18.89 -10.80
N HIS A 26 15.04 17.98 -11.73
CA HIS A 26 15.88 18.21 -12.91
C HIS A 26 15.16 18.97 -14.04
N ARG A 27 13.89 19.35 -13.83
CA ARG A 27 13.04 20.11 -14.79
C ARG A 27 13.02 19.53 -16.22
N ASN A 28 13.28 18.23 -16.36
CA ASN A 28 13.33 17.52 -17.63
C ASN A 28 11.97 16.92 -18.04
N ILE A 29 10.98 16.90 -17.15
CA ILE A 29 9.65 16.35 -17.44
C ILE A 29 8.66 17.46 -17.76
N VAL A 30 7.92 17.31 -18.87
CA VAL A 30 6.88 18.25 -19.32
C VAL A 30 5.57 17.53 -19.60
N ARG A 31 4.44 18.26 -19.53
CA ARG A 31 3.12 17.74 -19.91
C ARG A 31 3.06 17.48 -21.42
N TYR A 32 2.47 16.35 -21.82
CA TYR A 32 2.36 15.91 -23.21
C TYR A 32 0.95 15.37 -23.51
N GLY A 33 -0.06 16.22 -23.29
CA GLY A 33 -1.47 15.84 -23.47
C GLY A 33 -1.96 14.80 -22.45
N ARG A 34 -3.08 14.14 -22.77
CA ARG A 34 -3.72 13.13 -21.92
C ARG A 34 -3.97 11.85 -22.71
N THR A 35 -4.12 10.72 -22.01
CA THR A 35 -4.66 9.49 -22.61
C THR A 35 -6.15 9.68 -22.91
N SER A 36 -6.75 8.77 -23.68
CA SER A 36 -8.20 8.75 -23.92
C SER A 36 -9.01 8.68 -22.61
N LYS A 37 -8.44 8.07 -21.57
CA LYS A 37 -9.01 7.98 -20.22
C LYS A 37 -8.75 9.21 -19.34
N GLY A 38 -8.15 10.26 -19.89
CA GLY A 38 -7.86 11.51 -19.17
C GLY A 38 -6.60 11.49 -18.29
N THR A 39 -5.84 10.40 -18.25
CA THR A 39 -4.58 10.34 -17.49
C THR A 39 -3.53 11.24 -18.14
N GLN A 40 -2.87 12.10 -17.35
CA GLN A 40 -1.81 12.97 -17.85
C GLN A 40 -0.67 12.15 -18.47
N ARG A 41 -0.28 12.46 -19.70
CA ARG A 41 0.96 11.96 -20.32
C ARG A 41 2.06 12.98 -20.09
N LEU A 42 3.27 12.48 -19.91
CA LEU A 42 4.46 13.25 -19.62
C LEU A 42 5.55 12.88 -20.63
N LYS A 43 6.37 13.85 -21.03
CA LYS A 43 7.50 13.66 -21.93
C LYS A 43 8.78 14.09 -21.23
N CYS A 44 9.82 13.28 -21.33
CA CYS A 44 11.17 13.68 -20.94
C CYS A 44 11.80 14.49 -22.08
N LYS A 45 12.30 15.69 -21.79
CA LYS A 45 13.01 16.55 -22.73
C LYS A 45 14.38 15.99 -23.12
N THR A 46 15.01 15.24 -22.22
CA THR A 46 16.36 14.68 -22.41
C THR A 46 16.37 13.51 -23.39
N CYS A 47 15.51 12.50 -23.15
CA CYS A 47 15.48 11.29 -24.00
C CYS A 47 14.26 11.21 -24.94
N GLY A 48 13.37 12.19 -24.92
CA GLY A 48 12.18 12.24 -25.77
C GLY A 48 11.06 11.24 -25.43
N ARG A 49 11.30 10.25 -24.56
CA ARG A 49 10.29 9.23 -24.20
C ARG A 49 9.07 9.85 -23.53
N VAL A 50 7.92 9.31 -23.88
CA VAL A 50 6.62 9.64 -23.31
C VAL A 50 6.16 8.52 -22.38
N PHE A 51 5.63 8.86 -21.22
CA PHE A 51 5.07 7.93 -20.25
C PHE A 51 3.84 8.53 -19.58
N VAL A 52 3.00 7.70 -18.95
CA VAL A 52 1.84 8.18 -18.19
C VAL A 52 2.26 8.64 -16.80
N GLY A 53 1.61 9.69 -16.29
CA GLY A 53 1.99 10.35 -15.04
C GLY A 53 1.79 9.50 -13.78
N ASN A 54 0.89 8.52 -13.82
CA ASN A 54 0.67 7.58 -12.73
C ASN A 54 1.56 6.33 -12.78
N LYS A 55 2.53 6.26 -13.70
CA LYS A 55 3.51 5.16 -13.73
C LYS A 55 4.24 5.08 -12.40
N GLY A 56 4.39 3.86 -11.87
CA GLY A 56 5.00 3.59 -10.57
C GLY A 56 4.08 3.82 -9.36
N THR A 57 2.77 3.99 -9.57
CA THR A 57 1.77 4.07 -8.49
C THR A 57 0.85 2.85 -8.52
N ILE A 58 0.12 2.63 -7.42
CA ILE A 58 -0.94 1.60 -7.36
C ILE A 58 -2.02 1.80 -8.43
N PHE A 59 -2.21 3.03 -8.91
CA PHE A 59 -3.20 3.39 -9.94
C PHE A 59 -2.75 3.08 -11.37
N TYR A 60 -1.48 2.73 -11.59
CA TYR A 60 -0.95 2.48 -12.93
C TYR A 60 -1.67 1.31 -13.61
N GLY A 61 -2.15 1.53 -14.84
CA GLY A 61 -2.83 0.50 -15.63
C GLY A 61 -4.26 0.16 -15.18
N LEU A 62 -4.78 0.84 -14.14
CA LEU A 62 -6.15 0.59 -13.67
C LEU A 62 -7.16 1.44 -14.45
N HIS A 63 -8.36 0.88 -14.63
CA HIS A 63 -9.46 1.54 -15.35
C HIS A 63 -10.34 2.38 -14.42
N HIS A 64 -10.45 1.99 -13.15
CA HIS A 64 -11.19 2.73 -12.14
C HIS A 64 -10.45 3.99 -11.73
N SER A 65 -11.19 5.01 -11.32
CA SER A 65 -10.58 6.25 -10.86
C SER A 65 -9.79 6.04 -9.57
N PRO A 66 -8.72 6.82 -9.32
CA PRO A 66 -7.99 6.76 -8.05
C PRO A 66 -8.90 6.96 -6.83
N LYS A 67 -9.94 7.79 -6.97
CA LYS A 67 -10.92 8.05 -5.91
C LYS A 67 -11.69 6.78 -5.54
N GLU A 68 -12.26 6.08 -6.52
CA GLU A 68 -13.02 4.84 -6.27
C GLU A 68 -12.14 3.76 -5.61
N ILE A 69 -10.90 3.61 -6.08
CA ILE A 69 -9.95 2.64 -5.53
C ILE A 69 -9.65 2.97 -4.07
N LEU A 70 -9.32 4.23 -3.78
CA LEU A 70 -9.02 4.69 -2.41
C LEU A 70 -10.23 4.53 -1.48
N GLU A 71 -11.44 4.83 -1.94
CA GLU A 71 -12.66 4.62 -1.17
C GLU A 71 -12.87 3.13 -0.83
N CYS A 72 -12.66 2.22 -1.77
CA CYS A 72 -12.79 0.78 -1.49
C CYS A 72 -11.73 0.29 -0.49
N LEU A 73 -10.47 0.74 -0.65
CA LEU A 73 -9.40 0.40 0.30
C LEU A 73 -9.66 0.99 1.69
N ALA A 74 -10.21 2.21 1.78
CA ALA A 74 -10.61 2.81 3.05
C ALA A 74 -11.75 2.03 3.70
N MET A 75 -12.76 1.61 2.93
CA MET A 75 -13.84 0.77 3.46
C MET A 75 -13.33 -0.56 4.02
N LEU A 76 -12.34 -1.19 3.37
CA LEU A 76 -11.67 -2.38 3.90
C LEU A 76 -10.94 -2.08 5.21
N ALA A 77 -10.23 -0.94 5.30
CA ALA A 77 -9.56 -0.53 6.54
C ALA A 77 -10.56 -0.31 7.70
N GLU A 78 -11.76 0.18 7.38
CA GLU A 78 -12.91 0.31 8.30
C GLU A 78 -13.66 -1.02 8.53
N ARG A 79 -13.06 -2.17 8.17
CA ARG A 79 -13.58 -3.52 8.41
C ARG A 79 -14.89 -3.86 7.67
N ASN A 80 -15.21 -3.16 6.59
CA ASN A 80 -16.32 -3.57 5.74
C ASN A 80 -15.98 -4.87 5.02
N SER A 81 -16.95 -5.78 4.92
CA SER A 81 -16.78 -7.00 4.12
C SER A 81 -16.74 -6.68 2.62
N LEU A 82 -16.08 -7.54 1.84
CA LEU A 82 -16.04 -7.42 0.38
C LEU A 82 -17.46 -7.38 -0.21
N ALA A 83 -18.37 -8.21 0.29
CA ALA A 83 -19.78 -8.19 -0.10
C ALA A 83 -20.48 -6.85 0.21
N ALA A 84 -20.15 -6.18 1.31
CA ALA A 84 -20.68 -4.85 1.61
C ALA A 84 -20.15 -3.80 0.62
N ILE A 85 -18.84 -3.84 0.32
CA ILE A 85 -18.23 -2.94 -0.67
C ILE A 85 -18.83 -3.17 -2.06
N HIS A 86 -19.03 -4.43 -2.46
CA HIS A 86 -19.70 -4.78 -3.71
C HIS A 86 -21.10 -4.17 -3.80
N ARG A 87 -21.93 -4.31 -2.75
CA ARG A 87 -23.27 -3.71 -2.71
C ARG A 87 -23.27 -2.18 -2.78
N VAL A 88 -22.32 -1.53 -2.11
CA VAL A 88 -22.25 -0.06 -2.03
C VAL A 88 -21.64 0.56 -3.30
N LYS A 89 -20.62 -0.07 -3.87
CA LYS A 89 -19.83 0.50 -4.99
C LYS A 89 -20.12 -0.14 -6.35
N GLY A 90 -20.76 -1.30 -6.38
CA GLY A 90 -20.97 -2.09 -7.61
C GLY A 90 -19.69 -2.70 -8.18
N ILE A 91 -18.58 -2.68 -7.44
CA ILE A 91 -17.29 -3.22 -7.87
C ILE A 91 -17.21 -4.68 -7.46
N LYS A 92 -16.72 -5.54 -8.37
CA LYS A 92 -16.52 -6.97 -8.08
C LYS A 92 -15.55 -7.16 -6.92
N GLU A 93 -15.84 -8.12 -6.05
CA GLU A 93 -15.02 -8.41 -4.86
C GLU A 93 -13.58 -8.75 -5.24
N GLU A 94 -13.38 -9.53 -6.31
CA GLU A 94 -12.06 -9.91 -6.81
C GLU A 94 -11.23 -8.69 -7.24
N THR A 95 -11.88 -7.71 -7.87
CA THR A 95 -11.23 -6.46 -8.28
C THR A 95 -10.73 -5.67 -7.06
N VAL A 96 -11.51 -5.61 -5.99
CA VAL A 96 -11.12 -4.95 -4.74
C VAL A 96 -9.95 -5.68 -4.09
N VAL A 97 -9.98 -7.02 -4.07
CA VAL A 97 -8.87 -7.84 -3.56
C VAL A 97 -7.59 -7.62 -4.37
N ASP A 98 -7.67 -7.52 -5.70
CA ASP A 98 -6.51 -7.26 -6.54
C ASP A 98 -5.89 -5.87 -6.27
N TRP A 99 -6.71 -4.86 -5.99
CA TRP A 99 -6.21 -3.56 -5.55
C TRP A 99 -5.53 -3.63 -4.19
N LEU A 100 -6.10 -4.40 -3.25
CA LEU A 100 -5.49 -4.61 -1.93
C LEU A 100 -4.11 -5.27 -2.07
N ARG A 101 -3.99 -6.34 -2.86
CA ARG A 101 -2.71 -7.01 -3.12
C ARG A 101 -1.69 -6.05 -3.73
N LYS A 102 -2.10 -5.25 -4.71
CA LYS A 102 -1.23 -4.25 -5.34
C LYS A 102 -0.79 -3.15 -4.37
N ALA A 103 -1.70 -2.71 -3.49
CA ALA A 103 -1.36 -1.75 -2.45
C ALA A 103 -0.40 -2.35 -1.42
N ALA A 104 -0.62 -3.60 -0.99
CA ALA A 104 0.26 -4.31 -0.07
C ALA A 104 1.69 -4.42 -0.61
N ALA A 105 1.86 -4.89 -1.86
CA ALA A 105 3.17 -4.97 -2.50
C ALA A 105 3.87 -3.61 -2.57
N HIS A 106 3.13 -2.53 -2.86
CA HIS A 106 3.70 -1.19 -2.89
C HIS A 106 4.09 -0.67 -1.50
N VAL A 107 3.33 -1.02 -0.46
CA VAL A 107 3.66 -0.70 0.93
C VAL A 107 4.93 -1.44 1.35
N GLU A 108 5.09 -2.71 0.99
CA GLU A 108 6.30 -3.49 1.28
C GLU A 108 7.56 -2.84 0.66
N GLU A 109 7.48 -2.40 -0.60
CA GLU A 109 8.57 -1.69 -1.27
C GLU A 109 8.93 -0.37 -0.56
N ILE A 110 7.91 0.41 -0.18
CA ILE A 110 8.11 1.68 0.51
C ILE A 110 8.65 1.45 1.92
N GLU A 111 8.09 0.50 2.66
CA GLU A 111 8.49 0.17 4.02
C GLU A 111 9.94 -0.30 4.06
N ALA A 112 10.36 -1.19 3.16
CA ALA A 112 11.75 -1.63 3.06
C ALA A 112 12.72 -0.44 2.89
N LEU A 113 12.36 0.52 2.02
CA LEU A 113 13.16 1.73 1.82
C LEU A 113 13.15 2.66 3.04
N LEU A 114 12.01 2.84 3.69
CA LEU A 114 11.89 3.71 4.84
C LEU A 114 12.64 3.13 6.04
N LEU A 115 12.51 1.83 6.32
CA LEU A 115 13.22 1.14 7.39
C LEU A 115 14.74 1.16 7.17
N ALA A 116 15.22 0.90 5.94
CA ALA A 116 16.64 0.94 5.63
C ALA A 116 17.27 2.33 5.82
N ASN A 117 16.50 3.40 5.65
CA ASN A 117 16.95 4.78 5.82
C ASN A 117 16.59 5.38 7.19
N HIS A 118 15.97 4.60 8.09
CA HIS A 118 15.55 5.10 9.39
C HIS A 118 16.63 4.85 10.45
N HIS A 119 17.01 5.92 11.15
CA HIS A 119 17.94 5.83 12.27
C HIS A 119 17.17 5.71 13.59
N LEU A 120 17.15 4.50 14.16
CA LEU A 120 16.57 4.25 15.49
C LEU A 120 17.62 4.47 16.59
N THR A 121 17.20 5.16 17.65
CA THR A 121 18.02 5.30 18.86
C THR A 121 17.94 4.03 19.71
N ARG A 122 18.96 3.81 20.57
CA ARG A 122 18.97 2.68 21.51
C ARG A 122 17.72 2.64 22.39
N VAL A 123 17.27 3.81 22.88
CA VAL A 123 16.08 3.92 23.75
C VAL A 123 14.81 3.52 23.00
N GLN A 124 14.68 3.87 21.72
CA GLN A 124 13.54 3.45 20.90
C GLN A 124 13.54 1.94 20.65
N LEU A 125 14.71 1.34 20.38
CA LEU A 125 14.86 -0.11 20.21
C LEU A 125 14.51 -0.86 21.49
N ASP A 126 14.98 -0.38 22.64
CA ASP A 126 14.70 -0.97 23.95
C ASP A 126 13.21 -0.91 24.33
N ALA A 127 12.57 0.23 24.07
CA ALA A 127 11.13 0.39 24.25
C ALA A 127 10.32 -0.56 23.33
N MET A 128 10.73 -0.69 22.06
CA MET A 128 10.10 -1.61 21.11
C MET A 128 10.27 -3.08 21.53
N TRP A 129 11.46 -3.46 21.99
CA TRP A 129 11.74 -4.80 22.50
C TRP A 129 10.86 -5.13 23.70
N THR A 130 10.76 -4.24 24.69
CA THR A 130 9.93 -4.44 25.88
C THR A 130 8.44 -4.58 25.53
N TYR A 131 7.94 -3.77 24.59
CA TYR A 131 6.52 -3.76 24.24
C TYR A 131 6.10 -4.90 23.28
N VAL A 132 6.93 -5.21 22.27
CA VAL A 132 6.63 -6.15 21.20
C VAL A 132 7.32 -7.50 21.42
N GLY A 133 8.63 -7.50 21.66
CA GLY A 133 9.47 -8.70 21.71
C GLY A 133 9.43 -9.44 23.04
N HIS A 134 9.12 -8.74 24.14
CA HIS A 134 9.12 -9.27 25.50
C HIS A 134 7.73 -9.22 26.16
N LYS A 135 6.69 -9.38 25.34
CA LYS A 135 5.32 -9.59 25.83
C LYS A 135 5.29 -10.95 26.51
N GLY A 136 5.60 -10.98 27.81
CA GLY A 136 5.65 -12.21 28.61
C GLY A 136 4.46 -13.11 28.34
N GLU A 137 4.64 -14.42 28.51
CA GLU A 137 3.58 -15.40 28.29
C GLU A 137 2.31 -14.92 28.98
N LYS A 138 1.24 -14.69 28.20
CA LYS A 138 -0.07 -14.43 28.77
C LYS A 138 -0.40 -15.67 29.58
N ALA A 139 -0.45 -15.55 30.91
CA ALA A 139 -0.96 -16.60 31.77
C ALA A 139 -2.31 -17.03 31.20
N ALA A 140 -2.35 -18.24 30.63
CA ALA A 140 -3.60 -18.80 30.16
C ALA A 140 -4.50 -18.91 31.39
N ILE A 141 -5.63 -18.22 31.37
CA ILE A 141 -6.67 -18.46 32.37
C ILE A 141 -7.05 -19.94 32.20
N PRO A 142 -6.88 -20.80 33.22
CA PRO A 142 -7.23 -22.21 33.09
C PRO A 142 -8.67 -22.31 32.65
N ARG A 143 -8.94 -22.95 31.50
CA ARG A 143 -10.31 -23.27 31.14
C ARG A 143 -10.83 -24.23 32.20
N ARG A 144 -11.84 -23.81 32.95
CA ARG A 144 -12.57 -24.70 33.85
C ARG A 144 -13.09 -25.87 33.01
N PRO A 145 -12.86 -27.14 33.40
CA PRO A 145 -13.45 -28.27 32.72
C PRO A 145 -14.96 -28.06 32.61
N ILE A 146 -15.53 -28.34 31.44
CA ILE A 146 -16.98 -28.39 31.29
C ILE A 146 -17.42 -29.61 32.10
N GLU A 147 -18.04 -29.37 33.26
CA GLU A 147 -18.69 -30.42 34.05
C GLU A 147 -19.83 -31.00 33.21
N ALA A 148 -19.89 -32.34 33.13
CA ALA A 148 -20.92 -33.04 32.39
C ALA A 148 -22.30 -32.67 32.94
N HIS A 149 -23.26 -32.37 32.05
CA HIS A 149 -24.64 -32.13 32.43
C HIS A 149 -25.24 -33.42 33.02
N SER A 150 -25.92 -33.28 34.16
CA SER A 150 -26.49 -34.36 34.98
C SER A 150 -27.67 -35.13 34.33
N GLY A 151 -27.63 -35.40 33.03
CA GLY A 151 -28.79 -35.84 32.25
C GLY A 151 -28.61 -37.07 31.36
N GLU A 152 -27.56 -37.87 31.53
CA GLU A 152 -27.50 -39.19 30.86
C GLU A 152 -28.36 -40.21 31.61
N ALA A 153 -29.50 -40.57 31.03
CA ALA A 153 -30.38 -41.62 31.52
C ALA A 153 -29.78 -43.01 31.19
N PRO A 154 -29.82 -43.98 32.12
CA PRO A 154 -29.41 -45.35 31.82
C PRO A 154 -30.42 -46.06 30.93
N GLN A 155 -29.88 -46.98 30.12
CA GLN A 155 -30.57 -47.86 29.16
C GLN A 155 -31.62 -48.76 29.79
#